data_AF-A0A9P3LBX2-F1
#
_entry.id   AF-A0A9P3LBX2-F1
#
_cell.length_a   1.000
_cell.length_b   1.000
_cell.length_c   1.000
_cell.angle_alpha   90.00
_cell.angle_beta   90.00
_cell.angle_gamma   90.00
#
_symmetry.space_group_name_H-M   'P 1'
#
loop_
_entity.id
_entity.type
_entity.pdbx_description
1 polymer ?
#
loop_
_entity_poly.entity_id
_entity_poly.type
_entity_poly.pdbx_seq_one_letter_code
_entity_poly.pdbx_strand_id
1 'polypeptide(L)'
;MHATMSTKKQQERIAALEQEIIELQAKLGTDEDADEMVSKHIKLLHSYNEAKDAAQILVGRLAAHRGVTIRQIYHEYGLTDKD
;
A
#
# COMPACT_ATOMS: atom_id res chain seq x y z
N MET A 1 21.70 -38.75 2.09
CA MET A 1 21.47 -38.75 0.63
C MET A 1 21.05 -37.34 0.22
N HIS A 2 22.00 -36.46 -0.10
CA HIS A 2 21.69 -35.12 -0.61
C HIS A 2 21.71 -35.18 -2.13
N ALA A 3 20.53 -34.97 -2.72
CA ALA A 3 20.34 -34.96 -4.16
C ALA A 3 21.19 -33.85 -4.78
N THR A 4 22.27 -34.25 -5.45
CA THR A 4 22.93 -33.47 -6.49
C THR A 4 21.94 -33.31 -7.65
N MET A 5 20.97 -32.40 -7.51
CA MET A 5 20.35 -31.79 -8.68
C MET A 5 21.51 -31.31 -9.54
N SER A 6 21.70 -31.96 -10.69
CA SER A 6 22.82 -31.76 -11.61
C SER A 6 23.21 -30.29 -11.65
N THR A 7 24.47 -29.98 -11.34
CA THR A 7 25.04 -28.61 -11.30
C THR A 7 24.62 -27.77 -12.51
N LYS A 8 24.43 -28.42 -13.66
CA LYS A 8 23.90 -27.83 -14.89
C LYS A 8 22.47 -27.27 -14.75
N LYS A 9 21.54 -27.99 -14.12
CA LYS A 9 20.18 -27.51 -13.81
C LYS A 9 20.18 -26.40 -12.78
N GLN A 10 21.13 -26.41 -11.82
CA GLN A 10 21.28 -25.30 -10.88
C GLN A 10 21.75 -24.04 -11.62
N GLN A 11 22.70 -24.17 -12.55
CA GLN A 11 23.19 -23.05 -13.35
C GLN A 11 22.10 -22.47 -14.26
N GLU A 12 21.31 -23.31 -14.92
CA GLU A 12 20.16 -22.89 -15.74
C GLU A 12 19.10 -22.17 -14.89
N ARG A 13 18.85 -22.65 -13.66
CA ARG A 13 17.92 -21.99 -12.73
C ARG A 13 18.44 -20.64 -12.24
N ILE A 14 19.73 -20.52 -11.97
CA ILE A 14 20.37 -19.26 -11.58
C ILE A 14 20.25 -18.24 -12.72
N ALA A 15 20.60 -18.63 -13.95
CA ALA A 15 20.49 -17.75 -15.11
C ALA A 15 19.05 -17.28 -15.38
N ALA A 16 18.06 -18.18 -15.22
CA ALA A 16 16.65 -17.81 -15.35
C ALA A 16 16.20 -16.81 -14.26
N LEU A 17 16.63 -17.03 -13.01
CA LEU A 17 16.32 -16.11 -11.90
C LEU A 17 17.02 -14.76 -12.07
N GLU A 18 18.25 -14.72 -12.59
CA GLU A 18 18.96 -13.48 -12.90
C GLU A 18 18.24 -12.67 -13.98
N GLN A 19 17.74 -13.32 -15.04
CA GLN A 19 16.91 -12.67 -16.05
C GLN A 19 15.60 -12.12 -15.46
N GLU A 20 14.95 -12.88 -14.60
CA GLU A 20 13.71 -12.46 -13.93
C GLU A 20 13.97 -11.25 -13.01
N ILE A 21 15.11 -11.22 -12.31
CA ILE A 21 15.54 -10.06 -11.51
C ILE A 21 15.75 -8.84 -12.40
N ILE A 22 16.42 -8.97 -13.55
CA ILE A 22 16.66 -7.85 -14.47
C ILE A 22 15.33 -7.32 -15.03
N GLU A 23 14.41 -8.19 -15.42
CA GLU A 23 13.08 -7.78 -15.90
C GLU A 23 12.27 -7.08 -14.81
N LEU A 24 12.34 -7.56 -13.57
CA LEU A 24 11.66 -6.94 -12.43
C LEU A 24 12.28 -5.59 -12.08
N GLN A 25 13.61 -5.47 -12.10
CA GLN A 25 14.32 -4.21 -11.89
C GLN A 25 14.02 -3.20 -13.01
N ALA A 26 13.92 -3.65 -14.27
CA ALA A 26 13.54 -2.79 -15.39
C ALA A 26 12.10 -2.28 -15.28
N LYS A 27 11.16 -3.11 -14.79
CA LYS A 27 9.78 -2.68 -14.50
C LYS A 27 9.69 -1.71 -13.32
N LEU A 28 10.60 -1.82 -12.36
CA LEU A 28 10.60 -0.98 -11.16
C LEU A 28 11.13 0.45 -11.42
N GLY A 29 11.89 0.64 -12.50
CA GLY A 29 12.51 1.94 -12.81
C GLY A 29 13.87 2.09 -12.14
N THR A 30 14.81 2.71 -12.85
CA THR A 30 16.26 2.52 -12.68
C THR A 30 16.88 3.17 -11.43
N ASP A 31 16.11 3.71 -10.48
CA ASP A 31 16.69 4.49 -9.38
C ASP A 31 15.82 4.61 -8.12
N GLU A 32 14.75 3.83 -7.97
CA GLU A 32 13.96 3.84 -6.73
C GLU A 32 14.07 2.46 -6.05
N ASP A 33 14.68 2.44 -4.86
CA ASP A 33 14.69 1.27 -4.00
C ASP A 33 13.23 0.81 -3.77
N ALA A 34 12.90 -0.41 -4.20
CA ALA A 34 11.56 -0.99 -4.06
C ALA A 34 11.02 -0.86 -2.62
N ASP A 35 11.93 -1.07 -1.67
CA ASP A 35 11.67 -0.98 -0.25
C ASP A 35 11.36 0.46 0.19
N GLU A 36 12.03 1.46 -0.39
CA GLU A 36 11.77 2.86 -0.10
C GLU A 36 10.41 3.30 -0.66
N MET A 37 10.05 2.88 -1.88
CA MET A 37 8.73 3.13 -2.45
C MET A 37 7.62 2.53 -1.59
N VAL A 38 7.75 1.25 -1.21
CA VAL A 38 6.78 0.55 -0.37
C VAL A 38 6.70 1.20 1.01
N SER A 39 7.83 1.52 1.63
CA SER A 39 7.89 2.23 2.92
C SER A 39 7.22 3.60 2.86
N LYS A 40 7.45 4.37 1.79
CA LYS A 40 6.79 5.66 1.56
C LYS A 40 5.28 5.49 1.39
N HIS A 41 4.84 4.47 0.65
CA HIS A 41 3.42 4.19 0.46
C HIS A 41 2.73 3.76 1.77
N ILE A 42 3.40 2.93 2.58
CA ILE A 42 2.93 2.52 3.91
C ILE A 42 2.79 3.74 4.83
N LYS A 43 3.80 4.63 4.84
CA LYS A 43 3.75 5.86 5.63
C LYS A 43 2.59 6.75 5.21
N LEU A 44 2.40 6.97 3.91
CA LEU A 44 1.28 7.77 3.39
C LEU A 44 -0.07 7.17 3.77
N LEU A 45 -0.21 5.84 3.69
CA LEU A 45 -1.43 5.15 4.08
C LEU A 45 -1.74 5.30 5.58
N HIS A 46 -0.72 5.19 6.43
CA HIS A 46 -0.88 5.43 7.87
C HIS A 46 -1.27 6.87 8.18
N SER A 47 -0.60 7.85 7.57
CA SER A 47 -0.94 9.27 7.75
C SER A 47 -2.35 9.59 7.27
N TYR A 48 -2.78 9.01 6.15
CA TYR A 48 -4.17 9.16 5.66
C TYR A 48 -5.17 8.56 6.65
N ASN A 49 -4.92 7.34 7.14
CA ASN A 49 -5.81 6.68 8.10
C ASN A 49 -5.89 7.46 9.42
N GLU A 50 -4.77 7.96 9.93
CA GLU A 50 -4.75 8.76 11.16
C GLU A 50 -5.55 10.07 11.01
N ALA A 51 -5.39 10.77 9.88
CA ALA A 51 -6.17 11.97 9.57
C ALA A 51 -7.67 11.66 9.43
N LYS A 52 -8.00 10.54 8.75
CA LYS A 52 -9.38 10.07 8.58
C LYS A 52 -10.02 9.74 9.92
N ASP A 53 -9.32 9.03 10.80
CA ASP A 53 -9.82 8.64 12.11
C ASP A 53 -10.05 9.86 13.02
N ALA A 54 -9.11 10.81 13.01
CA ALA A 54 -9.27 12.08 13.72
C ALA A 54 -10.48 12.88 13.20
N ALA A 55 -10.64 12.97 11.88
CA ALA A 55 -11.80 13.61 11.26
C ALA A 55 -13.11 12.91 11.63
N GLN A 56 -13.14 11.58 11.64
CA GLN A 56 -14.32 10.80 11.98
C GLN A 56 -14.73 10.96 13.46
N ILE A 57 -13.77 11.08 14.38
CA ILE A 57 -14.03 11.43 15.78
C ILE A 57 -14.66 12.81 15.89
N LEU A 58 -14.13 13.80 15.17
CA LEU A 58 -14.66 15.17 15.17
C LEU A 58 -16.08 15.23 14.58
N VAL A 59 -16.31 14.53 13.47
CA VAL A 59 -17.64 14.40 12.85
C VAL A 59 -18.63 13.73 13.82
N GLY A 60 -18.20 12.68 14.52
CA GLY A 60 -19.03 12.01 15.53
C GLY A 60 -19.44 12.95 16.68
N ARG A 61 -18.49 13.74 17.19
CA ARG A 61 -18.77 14.75 18.22
C ARG A 61 -19.68 15.87 17.71
N LEU A 62 -19.48 16.32 16.47
CA LEU A 62 -20.31 17.35 15.83
C LEU A 62 -21.75 16.85 15.63
N ALA A 63 -21.92 15.61 15.17
CA ALA A 63 -23.21 14.97 15.00
C ALA A 63 -23.95 14.87 16.34
N ALA A 64 -23.26 14.41 17.40
CA ALA A 64 -23.81 14.33 18.75
C ALA A 64 -24.23 15.71 19.29
N HIS A 65 -23.40 16.74 19.10
CA HIS A 65 -23.73 18.11 19.53
C HIS A 65 -24.95 18.69 18.78
N ARG A 66 -25.10 18.38 17.49
CA ARG A 66 -26.21 18.85 16.67
C ARG A 66 -27.47 17.97 16.79
N GLY A 67 -27.39 16.82 17.48
CA GLY A 67 -28.49 15.86 17.58
C GLY A 67 -28.86 15.21 16.24
N VAL A 68 -27.92 15.18 15.28
CA VAL A 68 -28.10 14.62 13.94
C VAL A 68 -27.23 13.38 13.77
N THR A 69 -27.50 12.61 12.72
CA THR A 69 -26.70 11.43 12.41
C THR A 69 -25.39 11.81 11.70
N ILE A 70 -24.35 10.99 11.85
CA ILE A 70 -23.07 11.13 11.14
C ILE A 70 -23.29 11.21 9.62
N ARG A 71 -24.25 10.45 9.09
CA ARG A 71 -24.59 10.43 7.66
C ARG A 71 -25.11 11.78 7.16
N GLN A 72 -25.88 12.51 7.97
CA GLN A 72 -26.36 13.85 7.63
C GLN A 72 -25.20 14.85 7.60
N ILE A 73 -24.27 14.77 8.55
CA ILE A 73 -23.04 15.57 8.51
C ILE A 73 -22.23 15.26 7.26
N TYR A 74 -22.03 13.98 6.90
CA TYR A 74 -21.34 13.64 5.65
C TYR A 74 -22.03 14.21 4.40
N HIS A 75 -23.36 14.22 4.35
CA HIS A 75 -24.09 14.85 3.26
C HIS A 75 -23.94 16.38 3.25
N GLU A 76 -23.99 17.03 4.42
CA GLU A 76 -23.80 18.49 4.55
C GLU A 76 -22.41 18.95 4.10
N TYR A 77 -21.38 18.16 4.42
CA TYR A 77 -19.99 18.47 4.11
C TYR A 77 -19.51 17.87 2.77
N GLY A 78 -20.39 17.25 1.99
CA GLY A 78 -20.06 16.67 0.68
C GLY A 78 -19.12 15.45 0.75
N LEU A 79 -19.03 14.78 1.90
CA LEU A 79 -18.17 13.61 2.15
C LEU A 79 -18.84 12.30 1.69
N THR A 80 -19.56 12.33 0.56
CA THR A 80 -20.24 11.15 0.01
C THR A 80 -19.26 10.19 -0.66
N ASP A 81 -19.55 8.88 -0.62
CA ASP A 81 -18.76 7.77 -1.20
C ASP A 81 -18.55 7.84 -2.74
N LYS A 82 -18.81 8.98 -3.38
CA LYS A 82 -18.60 9.20 -4.80
C LYS A 82 -17.28 9.94 -5.02
N ASP A 83 -16.20 9.17 -4.96
CA ASP A 83 -15.00 9.31 -5.79
C ASP A 83 -14.32 7.93 -5.87
#